data_AF-A0A1G3PUJ5-F1
#
_entry.id   AF-A0A1G3PUJ5-F1
#
_cell.length_a   1.000
_cell.length_b   1.000
_cell.length_c   1.000
_cell.angle_alpha   90.00
_cell.angle_beta   90.00
_cell.angle_gamma   90.00
#
_symmetry.space_group_name_H-M   'P 1'
#
loop_
_entity.id
_entity.type
_entity.pdbx_description
1 polymer ?
#
loop_
_entity_poly.entity_id
_entity_poly.type
_entity_poly.pdbx_seq_one_letter_code
_entity_poly.pdbx_strand_id
1 'polypeptide(L)'
;MKTILSYIFIGLALSVFTSGCTGGNASSEEKKESKKNSFLGKVTFIELGAATCTPCQMMQKVMLEMEKKFSNRINIVFYDVNTVAGKPYAYQYGIRVIPTQVFLDTNGNEYFRHEGYFPLEAVESILKLKGVE
;
A
#
# COMPACT_ATOMS: atom_id res chain seq x y z
N MET A 1 38.63 21.10 -18.17
CA MET A 1 39.63 20.12 -17.68
C MET A 1 38.90 18.98 -16.99
N LYS A 2 38.68 17.88 -17.70
CA LYS A 2 38.47 16.52 -17.17
C LYS A 2 38.77 15.59 -18.34
N THR A 3 39.66 14.67 -18.06
CA THR A 3 40.50 13.88 -18.97
C THR A 3 39.71 12.95 -19.88
N ILE A 4 40.07 13.00 -21.16
CA ILE A 4 39.73 12.05 -22.20
C ILE A 4 40.68 10.86 -22.02
N LEU A 5 40.15 9.68 -21.67
CA LEU A 5 40.88 8.43 -21.87
C LEU A 5 40.01 7.47 -22.67
N SER A 6 40.48 7.32 -23.90
CA SER A 6 40.20 6.28 -24.88
C SER A 6 40.13 4.89 -24.24
N TYR A 7 39.01 4.20 -24.40
CA TYR A 7 38.98 2.74 -24.48
C TYR A 7 38.15 2.34 -25.69
N ILE A 8 38.84 2.40 -26.83
CA ILE A 8 38.56 1.57 -28.00
C ILE A 8 38.87 0.13 -27.58
N PHE A 9 37.83 -0.67 -27.37
CA PHE A 9 37.90 -2.12 -27.56
C PHE A 9 36.75 -2.50 -28.48
N ILE A 10 36.97 -2.20 -29.76
CA ILE A 10 36.25 -2.79 -30.87
C ILE A 10 36.72 -4.24 -30.95
N GLY A 11 35.86 -5.13 -30.45
CA GLY A 11 36.01 -6.58 -30.57
C GLY A 11 34.69 -7.20 -30.99
N LEU A 12 34.07 -6.66 -32.05
CA LEU A 12 32.88 -7.23 -32.67
C LEU A 12 33.33 -8.44 -33.52
N ALA A 13 33.50 -9.59 -32.86
CA ALA A 13 33.65 -10.87 -33.53
C ALA A 13 32.32 -11.26 -34.17
N LEU A 14 32.28 -11.28 -35.50
CA LEU A 14 31.25 -11.95 -36.27
C LEU A 14 31.29 -13.46 -35.98
N SER A 15 30.21 -14.01 -35.42
CA SER A 15 29.86 -15.42 -35.56
C SER A 15 28.48 -15.53 -36.21
N VAL A 16 28.53 -16.06 -37.42
CA VAL A 16 27.45 -16.36 -38.36
C VAL A 16 26.93 -17.78 -38.07
N PHE A 17 25.60 -17.99 -38.27
CA PHE A 17 24.87 -19.27 -38.36
C PHE A 17 24.60 -20.01 -37.02
N THR A 18 23.43 -20.60 -36.74
CA THR A 18 22.41 -21.27 -37.57
C THR A 18 21.00 -21.20 -36.95
N SER A 19 19.98 -21.20 -37.81
CA SER A 19 18.58 -21.52 -37.48
C SER A 19 18.44 -22.83 -36.70
N GLY A 20 17.64 -22.80 -35.63
CA GLY A 20 17.19 -23.98 -34.90
C GLY A 20 15.80 -23.76 -34.31
N CYS A 21 14.75 -24.12 -35.07
CA CYS A 21 13.41 -24.34 -34.53
C CYS A 21 13.33 -25.79 -34.05
N THR A 22 13.18 -26.03 -32.74
CA THR A 22 12.60 -27.26 -32.18
C THR A 22 12.39 -27.14 -30.68
N GLY A 23 11.22 -27.62 -30.23
CA GLY A 23 10.79 -27.68 -28.84
C GLY A 23 9.67 -26.67 -28.59
N GLY A 24 8.45 -27.04 -28.25
CA GLY A 24 7.97 -28.29 -27.68
C GLY A 24 7.07 -27.94 -26.50
N ASN A 25 5.77 -28.09 -26.71
CA ASN A 25 4.74 -28.41 -25.73
C ASN A 25 4.42 -27.51 -24.54
N ALA A 26 3.15 -27.68 -24.14
CA ALA A 26 2.61 -27.58 -22.80
C ALA A 26 2.28 -26.17 -22.29
N SER A 27 0.97 -25.88 -22.38
CA SER A 27 0.12 -25.47 -21.26
C SER A 27 0.88 -24.94 -20.05
N SER A 28 0.94 -23.61 -19.94
CA SER A 28 1.10 -22.96 -18.64
C SER A 28 -0.27 -22.46 -18.22
N GLU A 29 -1.03 -23.35 -17.59
CA GLU A 29 -1.98 -22.97 -16.56
C GLU A 29 -1.24 -22.06 -15.57
N GLU A 30 -1.64 -20.80 -15.47
CA GLU A 30 -1.27 -19.94 -14.35
C GLU A 30 -1.86 -20.54 -13.08
N LYS A 31 -1.08 -21.42 -12.44
CA LYS A 31 -1.29 -21.88 -11.09
C LYS A 31 -1.09 -20.69 -10.16
N LYS A 32 -2.16 -19.92 -9.90
CA LYS A 32 -2.19 -18.92 -8.83
C LYS A 32 -2.08 -19.66 -7.49
N GLU A 33 -0.84 -19.83 -7.07
CA GLU A 33 -0.49 -20.37 -5.76
C GLU A 33 -1.03 -19.42 -4.69
N SER A 34 -2.12 -19.86 -4.05
CA SER A 34 -2.66 -19.29 -2.82
C SER A 34 -1.60 -19.46 -1.74
N LYS A 35 -0.68 -18.49 -1.67
CA LYS A 35 0.26 -18.37 -0.58
C LYS A 35 -0.57 -18.05 0.67
N LYS A 36 -0.78 -19.07 1.50
CA LYS A 36 -1.40 -18.97 2.82
C LYS A 36 -0.56 -17.98 3.63
N ASN A 37 -0.93 -16.71 3.59
CA ASN A 37 -0.20 -15.63 4.22
C ASN A 37 -0.41 -15.77 5.72
N SER A 38 0.53 -16.41 6.40
CA SER A 38 0.67 -16.20 7.84
C SER A 38 0.80 -14.69 8.04
N PHE A 39 -0.04 -14.12 8.90
CA PHE A 39 -0.12 -12.69 9.11
C PHE A 39 1.17 -12.19 9.79
N LEU A 40 2.20 -11.92 9.00
CA LEU A 40 3.50 -11.42 9.43
C LEU A 40 3.42 -9.89 9.56
N GLY A 41 2.96 -9.44 10.74
CA GLY A 41 2.82 -8.02 11.09
C GLY A 41 1.41 -7.48 10.88
N LYS A 42 1.08 -6.38 11.57
CA LYS A 42 -0.24 -5.70 11.48
C LYS A 42 -0.24 -4.67 10.34
N VAL A 43 -1.26 -4.71 9.48
CA VAL A 43 -1.56 -3.57 8.60
C VAL A 43 -2.04 -2.38 9.44
N THR A 44 -1.88 -1.16 8.92
CA THR A 44 -2.23 0.06 9.64
C THR A 44 -3.33 0.81 8.91
N PHE A 45 -4.42 1.10 9.61
CA PHE A 45 -5.46 2.02 9.20
C PHE A 45 -5.22 3.37 9.88
N ILE A 46 -4.98 4.40 9.08
CA ILE A 46 -4.76 5.78 9.55
C ILE A 46 -5.96 6.63 9.12
N GLU A 47 -6.56 7.31 10.08
CA GLU A 47 -7.57 8.33 9.86
C GLU A 47 -6.96 9.71 10.11
N LEU A 48 -6.91 10.55 9.09
CA LEU A 48 -6.54 11.96 9.23
C LEU A 48 -7.81 12.81 9.21
N GLY A 49 -8.11 13.47 10.32
CA GLY A 49 -9.35 14.22 10.50
C GLY A 49 -9.26 15.25 11.60
N ALA A 50 -10.41 15.68 12.12
CA ALA A 50 -10.50 16.58 13.26
C ALA A 50 -11.70 16.24 14.13
N ALA A 51 -11.55 16.27 15.45
CA ALA A 51 -12.65 15.93 16.38
C ALA A 51 -13.88 16.85 16.25
N THR A 52 -13.67 18.07 15.73
CA THR A 52 -14.73 19.08 15.51
C THR A 52 -15.46 18.94 14.16
N CYS A 53 -15.07 17.99 13.31
CA CYS A 53 -15.64 17.79 11.98
C CYS A 53 -16.70 16.68 11.99
N THR A 54 -17.94 16.99 11.57
CA THR A 54 -19.07 16.05 11.63
C THR A 54 -18.83 14.73 10.87
N PRO A 55 -18.35 14.73 9.61
CA PRO A 55 -17.95 13.49 8.94
C PRO A 55 -16.83 12.70 9.66
N CYS A 56 -15.88 13.38 10.31
CA CYS A 56 -14.82 12.72 11.07
C CYS A 56 -15.38 12.01 12.32
N GLN A 57 -16.37 12.61 13.00
CA GLN A 57 -17.05 11.96 14.12
C GLN A 57 -17.78 10.68 13.69
N MET A 58 -18.30 10.63 12.47
CA MET A 58 -18.85 9.39 11.90
C MET A 58 -17.76 8.35 11.68
N MET A 59 -16.58 8.76 11.18
CA MET A 59 -15.43 7.86 11.04
C MET A 59 -14.91 7.34 12.37
N GLN A 60 -14.92 8.14 13.43
CA GLN A 60 -14.54 7.66 14.78
C GLN A 60 -15.44 6.51 15.25
N LYS A 61 -16.74 6.51 14.89
CA LYS A 61 -17.63 5.37 15.18
C LYS A 61 -17.21 4.13 14.39
N VAL A 62 -16.82 4.29 13.12
CA VAL A 62 -16.28 3.20 12.30
C VAL A 62 -14.98 2.65 12.91
N MET A 63 -14.09 3.52 13.40
CA MET A 63 -12.86 3.13 14.10
C MET A 63 -13.13 2.30 15.35
N LEU A 64 -14.11 2.69 16.17
CA LEU A 64 -14.50 1.92 17.35
C LEU A 64 -15.03 0.52 16.97
N GLU A 65 -15.81 0.41 15.91
CA GLU A 65 -16.26 -0.90 15.41
C GLU A 65 -15.11 -1.74 14.86
N MET A 66 -14.13 -1.12 14.20
CA MET A 66 -12.91 -1.80 13.77
C MET A 66 -12.05 -2.27 14.94
N GLU A 67 -11.89 -1.46 15.98
CA GLU A 67 -11.19 -1.85 17.21
C GLU A 67 -11.83 -3.07 17.83
N LYS A 68 -13.17 -3.15 17.88
CA LYS A 68 -13.89 -4.33 18.39
C LYS A 68 -13.68 -5.57 17.52
N LYS A 69 -13.75 -5.44 16.19
CA LYS A 69 -13.67 -6.56 15.24
C LYS A 69 -12.23 -7.04 14.96
N PHE A 70 -11.25 -6.14 15.02
CA PHE A 70 -9.91 -6.36 14.49
C PHE A 70 -8.77 -5.99 15.45
N SER A 71 -9.04 -5.76 16.74
CA SER A 71 -8.10 -5.17 17.74
C SER A 71 -6.64 -5.66 17.60
N ASN A 72 -6.43 -6.97 17.66
CA ASN A 72 -5.09 -7.56 17.63
C ASN A 72 -4.57 -7.89 16.22
N ARG A 73 -5.30 -7.49 15.19
CA ARG A 73 -5.00 -7.79 13.79
C ARG A 73 -4.59 -6.54 13.02
N ILE A 74 -5.05 -5.36 13.40
CA ILE A 74 -4.67 -4.12 12.74
C ILE A 74 -4.17 -3.08 13.73
N ASN A 75 -3.39 -2.13 13.25
CA ASN A 75 -3.10 -0.89 13.95
C ASN A 75 -4.12 0.15 13.49
N ILE A 76 -4.70 0.89 14.43
CA ILE A 76 -5.65 1.96 14.15
C ILE A 76 -5.03 3.23 14.72
N VAL A 77 -4.89 4.26 13.89
CA VAL A 77 -4.26 5.53 14.27
C VAL A 77 -5.16 6.68 13.84
N PHE A 78 -5.41 7.61 14.75
CA PHE A 78 -6.09 8.87 14.46
C PHE A 78 -5.12 10.04 14.60
N TYR A 79 -5.05 10.89 13.59
CA TYR A 79 -4.36 12.18 13.67
C TYR A 79 -5.38 13.31 13.58
N ASP A 80 -5.53 14.07 14.68
CA ASP A 80 -6.28 15.32 14.65
C ASP A 80 -5.41 16.43 14.04
N VAL A 81 -5.65 16.71 12.77
CA VAL A 81 -4.82 17.64 11.98
C VAL A 81 -4.98 19.11 12.38
N ASN A 82 -5.95 19.44 13.24
CA ASN A 82 -6.10 20.78 13.81
C ASN A 82 -5.25 20.98 15.07
N THR A 83 -4.69 19.91 15.65
CA THR A 83 -3.81 20.01 16.82
C THR A 83 -2.36 20.22 16.43
N VAL A 84 -1.56 20.81 17.33
CA VAL A 84 -0.11 20.99 17.11
C VAL A 84 0.59 19.65 16.85
N ALA A 85 0.18 18.59 17.55
CA ALA A 85 0.76 17.25 17.40
C ALA A 85 0.32 16.54 16.11
N GLY A 86 -0.92 16.72 15.66
CA GLY A 86 -1.45 16.05 14.48
C GLY A 86 -1.17 16.78 13.16
N LYS A 87 -1.04 18.12 13.20
CA LYS A 87 -0.81 18.96 12.01
C LYS A 87 0.36 18.51 11.12
N PRO A 88 1.53 18.08 11.64
CA PRO A 88 2.62 17.54 10.81
C PRO A 88 2.20 16.38 9.91
N TYR A 89 1.27 15.53 10.38
CA TYR A 89 0.83 14.36 9.62
C TYR A 89 -0.04 14.72 8.41
N ALA A 90 -0.77 15.83 8.44
CA ALA A 90 -1.48 16.31 7.25
C ALA A 90 -0.51 16.60 6.09
N TYR A 91 0.65 17.20 6.42
CA TYR A 91 1.71 17.46 5.44
C TYR A 91 2.43 16.17 5.03
N GLN A 92 2.77 15.31 5.99
CA GLN A 92 3.44 14.04 5.74
C GLN A 92 2.63 13.15 4.77
N TYR A 93 1.31 13.06 4.97
CA TYR A 93 0.43 12.26 4.12
C TYR A 93 -0.17 13.04 2.95
N GLY A 94 0.20 14.32 2.77
CA GLY A 94 -0.21 15.16 1.64
C GLY A 94 -1.71 15.36 1.50
N ILE A 95 -2.47 15.33 2.60
CA ILE A 95 -3.94 15.40 2.53
C ILE A 95 -4.40 16.83 2.21
N ARG A 96 -5.49 16.95 1.46
CA ARG A 96 -6.13 18.24 1.13
C ARG A 96 -7.58 18.31 1.60
N VAL A 97 -8.15 17.16 1.96
CA VAL A 97 -9.53 16.99 2.40
C VAL A 97 -9.51 16.20 3.70
N ILE A 98 -10.44 16.51 4.61
CA ILE A 98 -10.73 15.66 5.76
C ILE A 98 -12.20 15.19 5.70
N PRO A 99 -12.51 13.98 6.21
CA PRO A 99 -11.56 12.96 6.64
C PRO A 99 -10.82 12.32 5.46
N THR A 100 -9.59 11.83 5.68
CA THR A 100 -8.83 11.01 4.72
C THR A 100 -8.37 9.73 5.41
N GLN A 101 -8.67 8.58 4.79
CA GLN A 101 -8.26 7.26 5.26
C GLN A 101 -7.04 6.80 4.47
N VAL A 102 -5.98 6.39 5.15
CA VAL A 102 -4.77 5.85 4.55
C VAL A 102 -4.53 4.45 5.08
N PHE A 103 -4.35 3.48 4.18
CA PHE A 103 -4.11 2.08 4.52
C PHE A 103 -2.67 1.72 4.18
N LEU A 104 -1.93 1.30 5.20
CA LEU A 104 -0.54 0.89 5.08
C LEU A 104 -0.42 -0.62 5.24
N ASP A 105 0.42 -1.23 4.41
CA ASP A 105 0.79 -2.63 4.56
C ASP A 105 1.76 -2.84 5.74
N THR A 106 2.18 -4.09 5.94
CA THR A 106 3.06 -4.45 7.06
C THR A 106 4.48 -3.86 6.95
N ASN A 107 4.85 -3.32 5.78
CA ASN A 107 6.10 -2.61 5.56
C ASN A 107 5.93 -1.09 5.65
N GLY A 108 4.72 -0.60 5.92
CA GLY A 108 4.39 0.82 5.98
C GLY A 108 4.11 1.46 4.62
N ASN A 109 4.01 0.67 3.53
CA ASN A 109 3.68 1.22 2.22
C ASN A 109 2.17 1.45 2.12
N GLU A 110 1.80 2.64 1.64
CA GLU A 110 0.42 2.94 1.31
C GLU A 110 -0.05 2.08 0.13
N TYR A 111 -1.13 1.31 0.34
CA TYR A 111 -1.73 0.48 -0.69
C TYR A 111 -3.15 0.92 -1.07
N PHE A 112 -3.77 1.77 -0.25
CA PHE A 112 -5.08 2.33 -0.53
C PHE A 112 -5.29 3.65 0.24
N ARG A 113 -6.07 4.54 -0.37
CA ARG A 113 -6.51 5.81 0.23
C ARG A 113 -7.93 6.14 -0.19
N HIS A 114 -8.69 6.74 0.72
CA HIS A 114 -10.00 7.31 0.45
C HIS A 114 -10.12 8.72 1.03
N GLU A 115 -10.89 9.58 0.38
CA GLU A 115 -11.24 10.92 0.87
C GLU A 115 -12.74 11.01 1.12
N GLY A 116 -13.13 11.56 2.28
CA GLY A 116 -14.51 11.67 2.72
C GLY A 116 -14.94 10.52 3.64
N TYR A 117 -16.24 10.45 3.92
CA TYR A 117 -16.79 9.40 4.77
C TYR A 117 -16.62 8.02 4.11
N PHE A 118 -16.24 7.03 4.92
CA PHE A 118 -15.99 5.67 4.47
C PHE A 118 -16.68 4.66 5.41
N PRO A 119 -17.76 3.99 4.97
CA PRO A 119 -18.51 3.08 5.82
C PRO A 119 -17.70 1.83 6.17
N LEU A 120 -18.07 1.19 7.29
CA LEU A 120 -17.35 0.06 7.85
C LEU A 120 -17.17 -1.08 6.83
N GLU A 121 -18.20 -1.45 6.08
CA GLU A 121 -18.13 -2.55 5.10
C GLU A 121 -17.11 -2.27 4.00
N ALA A 122 -16.97 -1.00 3.61
CA ALA A 122 -16.00 -0.59 2.61
C ALA A 122 -14.57 -0.65 3.18
N VAL A 123 -14.38 -0.21 4.43
CA VAL A 123 -13.10 -0.36 5.13
C VAL A 123 -12.69 -1.83 5.25
N GLU A 124 -13.61 -2.70 5.66
CA GLU A 124 -13.39 -4.15 5.75
C GLU A 124 -12.98 -4.76 4.41
N SER A 125 -13.59 -4.31 3.32
CA SER A 125 -13.25 -4.78 1.97
C SER A 125 -11.80 -4.44 1.60
N ILE A 126 -11.29 -3.28 2.03
CA ILE A 126 -9.90 -2.88 1.81
C ILE A 126 -8.94 -3.68 2.70
N LEU A 127 -9.31 -3.96 3.94
CA LEU A 127 -8.50 -4.77 4.86
C LEU A 127 -8.35 -6.22 4.37
N LYS A 128 -9.40 -6.79 3.76
CA LYS A 128 -9.38 -8.13 3.16
C LYS A 128 -8.35 -8.27 2.04
N LEU A 129 -8.01 -7.18 1.33
CA LEU A 129 -6.95 -7.20 0.30
C LEU A 129 -5.57 -7.58 0.87
N LYS A 130 -5.37 -7.40 2.18
CA LYS A 130 -4.15 -7.79 2.90
C LYS A 130 -4.37 -9.00 3.83
N GLY A 131 -5.49 -9.70 3.71
CA GLY A 131 -5.78 -10.93 4.46
C GLY A 131 -6.25 -10.71 5.90
N VAL A 132 -6.80 -9.54 6.21
CA VAL A 132 -7.49 -9.28 7.48
C VAL A 132 -8.97 -9.61 7.30
N GLU A 133 -9.50 -10.55 8.09
CA GLU A 133 -10.87 -11.09 7.97
C GLU A 133 -11.71 -11.01 9.24
#